data_AF-A0A6A5R665-F1
#
_entry.id   AF-A0A6A5R665-F1
#
_cell.length_a   1.000
_cell.length_b   1.000
_cell.length_c   1.000
_cell.angle_alpha   90.00
_cell.angle_beta   90.00
_cell.angle_gamma   90.00
#
_symmetry.space_group_name_H-M   'P 1'
#
loop_
_entity.id
_entity.type
_entity.pdbx_description
1 polymer ?
#
loop_
_entity_poly.entity_id
_entity_poly.type
_entity_poly.pdbx_seq_one_letter_code
_entity_poly.pdbx_strand_id
1 'polypeptide(L)' 'MPPRRAPLMQSNKADIQLALLSIDSAQIQSTRRAATVFNIPKSTLIDQRARKRARRNC' A
#
# COMPACT_ATOMS: atom_id res chain seq x y z
N MET A 1 1.41 -27.27 7.35
CA MET A 1 1.31 -25.88 7.85
C MET A 1 0.41 -25.09 6.90
N PRO A 2 -0.81 -24.69 7.26
CA PRO A 2 -1.63 -23.83 6.41
C PRO A 2 -1.12 -22.38 6.51
N PRO A 3 -1.20 -21.56 5.44
CA PRO A 3 -0.76 -20.17 5.52
C PRO A 3 -1.71 -19.38 6.43
N ARG A 4 -1.14 -18.62 7.38
CA ARG A 4 -1.86 -17.63 8.19
C ARG A 4 -2.64 -16.70 7.25
N ARG A 5 -3.95 -16.88 7.16
CA ARG A 5 -4.87 -15.87 6.63
C ARG A 5 -4.94 -14.77 7.69
N ALA A 6 -4.02 -13.81 7.59
CA ALA A 6 -4.20 -12.53 8.25
C ALA A 6 -5.58 -11.98 7.81
N PRO A 7 -6.38 -11.41 8.72
CA PRO A 7 -7.65 -10.81 8.34
C PRO A 7 -7.34 -9.77 7.26
N LEU A 8 -7.80 -10.05 6.04
CA LEU A 8 -7.86 -9.07 4.98
C LEU A 8 -8.90 -8.05 5.44
N MET A 9 -8.47 -7.10 6.28
CA MET A 9 -9.04 -5.76 6.28
C MET A 9 -9.10 -5.39 4.81
N GLN A 10 -10.31 -5.36 4.28
CA GLN A 10 -10.59 -5.24 2.87
C GLN A 10 -10.29 -3.79 2.46
N SER A 11 -9.03 -3.38 2.55
CA SER A 11 -8.56 -2.09 2.07
C SER A 11 -8.93 -2.04 0.61
N ASN A 12 -9.84 -1.12 0.27
CA ASN A 12 -10.38 -1.03 -1.07
C ASN A 12 -9.19 -0.77 -2.01
N LYS A 13 -9.12 -1.46 -3.15
CA LYS A 13 -7.98 -1.29 -4.07
C LYS A 13 -7.81 0.18 -4.49
N ALA A 14 -8.92 0.91 -4.55
CA ALA A 14 -8.97 2.35 -4.76
C ALA A 14 -8.23 3.13 -3.67
N ASP A 15 -8.45 2.82 -2.38
CA ASP A 15 -7.79 3.51 -1.26
C ASP A 15 -6.28 3.25 -1.26
N ILE A 16 -5.86 2.02 -1.60
CA ILE A 16 -4.44 1.69 -1.74
C ILE A 16 -3.80 2.50 -2.87
N GLN A 17 -4.48 2.62 -4.01
CA GLN A 17 -3.99 3.42 -5.13
C GLN A 17 -3.96 4.91 -4.80
N LEU A 18 -4.99 5.42 -4.13
CA LEU A 18 -5.07 6.81 -3.70
C LEU A 18 -3.95 7.14 -2.69
N ALA A 19 -3.72 6.26 -1.72
CA ALA A 19 -2.62 6.38 -0.76
C ALA A 19 -1.25 6.42 -1.45
N LEU A 20 -1.03 5.55 -2.43
CA LEU A 20 0.21 5.53 -3.22
C LEU A 20 0.37 6.78 -4.07
N LEU A 21 -0.71 7.26 -4.70
CA LEU A 21 -0.72 8.50 -5.47
C LEU A 21 -0.40 9.71 -4.58
N SER A 22 -1.00 9.80 -3.39
CA SER A 22 -0.72 10.87 -2.43
C SER A 22 0.74 10.84 -1.93
N ILE A 23 1.36 9.67 -1.84
CA ILE A 23 2.80 9.55 -1.53
C ILE A 23 3.65 9.99 -2.73
N ASP A 24 3.34 9.49 -3.93
CA ASP A 24 4.08 9.77 -5.16
C ASP A 24 3.95 11.27 -5.56
N SER A 25 2.84 11.93 -5.25
CA SER A 25 2.60 13.37 -5.48
C SER A 25 3.19 14.28 -4.40
N ALA A 26 3.92 13.72 -3.43
CA ALA A 26 4.45 14.41 -2.25
C ALA A 26 3.40 15.09 -1.34
N GLN A 27 2.11 14.85 -1.57
CA GLN A 27 1.02 15.30 -0.69
C GLN A 27 1.13 14.68 0.71
N ILE A 28 1.60 13.44 0.80
CA ILE A 28 1.97 12.78 2.05
C ILE A 28 3.42 12.31 1.96
N GLN A 29 4.29 12.99 2.69
CA GLN A 29 5.74 12.72 2.70
C GLN A 29 6.14 11.36 3.31
N SER A 30 5.24 10.70 4.05
CA SER A 30 5.55 9.47 4.78
C SER A 30 4.55 8.35 4.53
N THR A 31 5.07 7.16 4.18
CA THR A 31 4.30 5.92 4.09
C THR A 31 3.58 5.58 5.40
N ARG A 32 4.16 5.95 6.56
CA ARG A 32 3.54 5.75 7.87
C ARG A 32 2.32 6.64 8.05
N ARG A 33 2.37 7.90 7.60
CA ARG A 33 1.22 8.82 7.62
C ARG A 33 0.13 8.36 6.66
N ALA A 34 0.50 7.94 5.46
CA ALA A 34 -0.48 7.42 4.49
C ALA A 34 -1.18 6.16 5.03
N ALA A 35 -0.46 5.26 5.69
CA ALA A 35 -1.03 4.09 6.36
C ALA A 35 -2.11 4.47 7.40
N THR A 36 -1.91 5.56 8.13
CA THR A 36 -2.88 6.03 9.14
C THR A 36 -4.05 6.77 8.52
N VAL A 37 -3.78 7.65 7.54
CA VAL A 37 -4.81 8.47 6.86
C VAL A 37 -5.80 7.59 6.10
N PHE A 38 -5.31 6.57 5.39
CA PHE A 38 -6.14 5.69 4.58
C PHE A 38 -6.56 4.41 5.31
N ASN A 39 -6.15 4.24 6.58
CA ASN A 39 -6.38 3.03 7.37
C ASN A 39 -5.91 1.75 6.66
N ILE A 40 -4.70 1.81 6.08
CA ILE A 40 -4.08 0.72 5.31
C ILE A 40 -2.82 0.25 6.02
N PRO A 41 -2.58 -1.06 6.16
CA PRO A 41 -1.33 -1.55 6.71
C PRO A 41 -0.13 -1.05 5.91
N LYS A 42 0.91 -0.58 6.62
CA LYS A 42 2.17 -0.14 5.99
C LYS A 42 2.80 -1.24 5.12
N SER A 43 2.69 -2.51 5.54
CA SER A 43 3.14 -3.68 4.77
C SER A 43 2.48 -3.73 3.39
N THR A 44 1.17 -3.51 3.31
CA THR A 44 0.42 -3.50 2.04
C THR A 44 0.93 -2.41 1.10
N LEU A 45 1.21 -1.21 1.61
CA LEU A 45 1.78 -0.12 0.80
C LEU A 45 3.19 -0.44 0.29
N ILE A 46 4.03 -1.05 1.12
CA ILE A 46 5.40 -1.48 0.75
C ILE A 46 5.35 -2.58 -0.31
N ASP A 47 4.54 -3.62 -0.09
CA ASP A 47 4.38 -4.75 -1.01
C ASP A 47 3.87 -4.31 -2.38
N GLN A 48 2.88 -3.40 -2.40
CA GLN A 48 2.37 -2.80 -3.63
C GLN A 48 3.45 -2.00 -4.36
N ARG A 49 4.25 -1.21 -3.63
CA ARG A 49 5.33 -0.42 -4.22
C ARG A 49 6.42 -1.31 -4.82
N ALA A 50 6.77 -2.40 -4.13
CA ALA A 50 7.71 -3.40 -4.64
C ALA A 50 7.17 -4.10 -5.89
N ARG A 51 5.89 -4.49 -5.90
CA ARG A 51 5.22 -5.09 -7.08
C ARG A 51 5.15 -4.13 -8.26
N LYS A 52 4.86 -2.84 -8.04
CA LYS A 52 4.84 -1.80 -9.10
C LYS A 52 6.23 -1.64 -9.71
N ARG A 53 7.30 -1.70 -8.90
CA ARG A 53 8.69 -1.61 -9.37
C ARG A 53 9.10 -2.85 -10.18
N ALA A 54 8.71 -4.04 -9.73
CA ALA A 54 9.02 -5.28 -10.44
C ALA A 54 8.46 -5.32 -11.88
N ARG A 55 7.34 -4.63 -12.14
CA ARG A 55 6.71 -4.57 -13.47
C ARG A 55 7.33 -3.55 -14.44
N ARG A 56 8.29 -2.72 -14.00
CA ARG A 56 8.92 -1.70 -14.85
C ARG A 56 10.17 -2.17 -15.59
N ASN A 57 10.61 -3.42 -15.36
CA ASN A 57 11.81 -3.99 -15.98
C ASN A 57 11.49 -4.91 -17.17
N CYS A 58 10.47 -4.57 -17.98
CA CYS A 58 10.12 -5.31 -19.19
C CYS A 58 10.32 -4.41 -20.41
#